data_AF-A0A9D4FHE7-F1
#
_entry.id   AF-A0A9D4FHE7-F1
#
_cell.length_a   1.000
_cell.length_b   1.000
_cell.length_c   1.000
_cell.angle_alpha   90.00
_cell.angle_beta   90.00
_cell.angle_gamma   90.00
#
_symmetry.space_group_name_H-M   'P 1'
#
loop_
_entity.id
_entity.type
_entity.pdbx_description
1 polymer ?
#
loop_
_entity_poly.entity_id
_entity_poly.type
_entity_poly.pdbx_seq_one_letter_code
_entity_poly.pdbx_strand_id
1 'polypeptide(L)'
;MNTPRCEFARSARLVTTSYLQLLIDSLSFPRYLAPVFQIITQPNSLMAKSLVPITEYAQDTKTLNNPTVREVTISSASGTGTARGLARLYGIIANGGSVGGDSLLSRDSIKNLSTPIIFGKDTVFITGEETSFGPGTFYRKNPKGQDAVGHTGHGGQVAIGDEANALGIAYLTNHLSINGIGDDPRYVDLEKALYRVIDRLQTRT
;
A
#
# COMPACT_ATOMS: atom_id res chain seq x y z
N MET A 1 -10.74 0.54 -10.79
CA MET A 1 -11.97 -0.09 -11.30
C MET A 1 -12.89 -0.31 -10.11
N ASN A 2 -14.15 0.12 -10.18
CA ASN A 2 -15.18 -0.15 -9.18
C ASN A 2 -15.67 -1.61 -9.31
N THR A 3 -16.24 -2.17 -8.23
CA THR A 3 -16.79 -3.54 -8.28
C THR A 3 -18.25 -3.47 -8.69
N PRO A 4 -18.67 -4.10 -9.81
CA PRO A 4 -20.08 -4.20 -10.15
C PRO A 4 -20.87 -4.92 -9.06
N ARG A 5 -22.15 -4.57 -8.90
CA ARG A 5 -23.03 -5.15 -7.87
C ARG A 5 -23.04 -6.68 -7.82
N CYS A 6 -23.01 -7.31 -8.98
CA CYS A 6 -22.99 -8.78 -9.13
C CYS A 6 -21.69 -9.42 -8.64
N GLU A 7 -20.57 -8.69 -8.64
CA GLU A 7 -19.25 -9.21 -8.25
C GLU A 7 -18.99 -9.07 -6.74
N PHE A 8 -19.85 -8.37 -5.98
CA PHE A 8 -19.63 -8.15 -4.54
C PHE A 8 -19.52 -9.44 -3.73
N ALA A 9 -20.29 -10.46 -4.10
CA ALA A 9 -20.25 -11.77 -3.43
C ALA A 9 -18.87 -12.45 -3.55
N ARG A 10 -18.06 -12.06 -4.54
CA ARG A 10 -16.71 -12.60 -4.77
C ARG A 10 -15.62 -11.80 -4.06
N SER A 11 -15.95 -10.66 -3.48
CA SER A 11 -15.03 -9.86 -2.70
C SER A 11 -15.03 -10.27 -1.24
N ALA A 12 -13.84 -10.45 -0.67
CA ALA A 12 -13.70 -10.51 0.78
C ALA A 12 -14.22 -9.21 1.41
N ARG A 13 -14.85 -9.34 2.59
CA ARG A 13 -15.28 -8.20 3.40
C ARG A 13 -14.12 -7.78 4.29
N LEU A 14 -13.87 -6.47 4.34
CA LEU A 14 -12.89 -5.89 5.24
C LEU A 14 -13.35 -6.04 6.68
N VAL A 15 -12.42 -6.38 7.57
CA VAL A 15 -12.59 -6.58 9.00
C VAL A 15 -11.64 -5.62 9.69
N THR A 16 -12.20 -4.77 10.56
CA THR A 16 -11.41 -3.83 11.36
C THR A 16 -10.73 -4.54 12.52
N THR A 17 -9.59 -4.00 12.92
CA THR A 17 -8.93 -4.33 14.18
C THR A 17 -9.85 -3.97 15.36
N SER A 18 -9.94 -4.84 16.37
CA SER A 18 -10.63 -4.50 17.62
C SER A 18 -9.86 -3.42 18.38
N TYR A 19 -10.51 -2.65 19.26
CA TYR A 19 -9.82 -1.66 20.10
C TYR A 19 -8.69 -2.26 20.93
N LEU A 20 -8.86 -3.50 21.42
CA LEU A 20 -7.81 -4.21 22.15
C LEU A 20 -6.61 -4.51 21.27
N GLN A 21 -6.84 -5.04 20.06
CA GLN A 21 -5.75 -5.32 19.13
C GLN A 21 -5.09 -4.02 18.65
N LEU A 22 -5.85 -2.93 18.47
CA LEU A 22 -5.32 -1.62 18.14
C LEU A 22 -4.37 -1.11 19.23
N LEU A 23 -4.73 -1.30 20.50
CA LEU A 23 -3.88 -0.95 21.65
C LEU A 23 -2.61 -1.81 21.67
N ILE A 24 -2.74 -3.12 21.49
CA ILE A 24 -1.59 -4.05 21.43
C ILE A 24 -0.64 -3.65 20.30
N ASP A 25 -1.17 -3.39 19.10
CA ASP A 25 -0.38 -2.99 17.95
C ASP A 25 0.30 -1.63 18.21
N SER A 26 -0.42 -0.65 18.76
CA SER A 26 0.15 0.67 19.07
C SER A 26 1.31 0.59 20.08
N LEU A 27 1.22 -0.31 21.06
CA LEU A 27 2.29 -0.55 22.03
C LEU A 27 3.45 -1.33 21.42
N SER A 28 3.17 -2.24 20.49
CA SER A 28 4.18 -3.07 19.81
C SER A 28 4.95 -2.28 18.74
N PHE A 29 4.37 -1.20 18.21
CA PHE A 29 4.97 -0.34 17.20
C PHE A 29 5.06 1.12 17.70
N PRO A 30 6.10 1.46 18.49
CA PRO A 30 6.25 2.77 19.11
C PRO A 30 6.18 3.96 18.15
N ARG A 31 6.53 3.75 16.87
CA ARG A 31 6.43 4.75 15.80
C ARG A 31 5.02 5.33 15.63
N TYR A 32 3.98 4.58 15.99
CA TYR A 32 2.59 5.02 15.89
C TYR A 32 2.10 5.78 17.12
N LEU A 33 2.82 5.70 18.26
CA LEU A 33 2.44 6.40 19.48
C LEU A 33 2.48 7.93 19.31
N ALA A 34 3.54 8.46 18.68
CA ALA A 34 3.68 9.90 18.47
C ALA A 34 2.58 10.48 17.55
N PRO A 35 2.27 9.88 16.38
CA PRO A 35 1.12 10.29 15.57
C PRO A 35 -0.22 10.20 16.33
N VAL A 36 -0.47 9.10 17.07
CA VAL A 36 -1.69 8.95 17.87
C VAL A 36 -1.80 10.06 18.92
N PHE A 37 -0.71 10.36 19.62
CA PHE A 37 -0.66 11.46 20.58
C PHE A 37 -0.89 12.83 19.92
N GLN A 38 -0.31 13.06 18.74
CA GLN A 38 -0.51 14.30 17.99
C GLN A 38 -1.97 14.49 17.57
N ILE A 39 -2.64 13.44 17.11
CA ILE A 39 -4.07 13.49 16.76
C ILE A 39 -4.92 13.91 17.96
N ILE A 40 -4.62 13.36 19.15
CA ILE A 40 -5.35 13.65 20.38
C ILE A 40 -5.09 15.08 20.87
N THR A 41 -3.83 15.51 20.87
CA THR A 41 -3.41 16.79 21.47
C THR A 41 -3.51 17.99 20.52
N GLN A 42 -3.51 17.75 19.20
CA GLN A 42 -3.54 18.78 18.16
C GLN A 42 -4.66 18.48 17.15
N PRO A 43 -5.94 18.65 17.53
CA PRO A 43 -7.08 18.31 16.68
C PRO A 43 -7.17 19.15 15.38
N ASN A 44 -6.48 20.29 15.33
CA ASN A 44 -6.41 21.15 14.15
C ASN A 44 -5.20 20.88 13.24
N SER A 45 -4.35 19.90 13.57
CA SER A 45 -3.21 19.49 12.74
C SER A 45 -3.66 18.90 11.39
N LEU A 46 -2.78 18.94 10.38
CA LEU A 46 -3.06 18.33 9.08
C LEU A 46 -3.32 16.82 9.19
N MET A 47 -2.60 16.14 10.09
CA MET A 47 -2.80 14.72 10.40
C MET A 47 -4.20 14.46 10.98
N ALA A 48 -4.65 15.23 11.97
CA ALA A 48 -5.98 15.05 12.54
C ALA A 48 -7.07 15.30 11.48
N LYS A 49 -6.89 16.32 10.61
CA LYS A 49 -7.81 16.63 9.52
C LYS A 49 -7.81 15.57 8.41
N SER A 50 -6.66 14.97 8.09
CA SER A 50 -6.57 13.91 7.06
C SER A 50 -7.27 12.62 7.50
N LEU A 51 -7.43 12.41 8.81
CA LEU A 51 -8.20 11.32 9.35
C LEU A 51 -9.71 11.57 9.33
N VAL A 52 -10.20 12.81 9.20
CA VAL A 52 -11.65 13.10 9.21
C VAL A 52 -12.42 12.25 8.17
N PRO A 53 -12.01 12.17 6.90
CA PRO A 53 -12.64 11.27 5.94
C PRO A 53 -12.56 9.80 6.37
N ILE A 54 -11.47 9.37 7.00
CA ILE A 54 -11.34 8.00 7.49
C ILE A 54 -12.29 7.78 8.68
N THR A 55 -12.43 8.76 9.58
CA THR A 55 -13.29 8.67 10.76
C THR A 55 -14.78 8.87 10.46
N GLU A 56 -15.13 9.59 9.41
CA GLU A 56 -16.53 9.81 9.04
C GLU A 56 -16.99 8.81 7.97
N TYR A 57 -16.09 8.37 7.10
CA TYR A 57 -16.42 7.52 5.94
C TYR A 57 -15.90 6.07 6.06
N ALA A 58 -14.76 5.84 6.71
CA ALA A 58 -14.10 4.53 6.73
C ALA A 58 -14.03 3.87 8.13
N GLN A 59 -14.55 4.53 9.16
CA GLN A 59 -14.48 4.09 10.57
C GLN A 59 -15.22 2.77 10.78
N ASP A 60 -16.37 2.64 10.11
CA ASP A 60 -17.11 1.40 10.06
C ASP A 60 -16.76 0.70 8.75
N THR A 61 -16.16 -0.49 8.84
CA THR A 61 -16.02 -1.37 7.68
C THR A 61 -17.37 -1.63 7.03
N LYS A 62 -18.51 -1.40 7.67
CA LYS A 62 -19.82 -1.39 7.01
C LYS A 62 -19.88 -0.42 5.84
N THR A 63 -19.27 0.76 5.91
CA THR A 63 -19.27 1.72 4.79
C THR A 63 -18.36 1.22 3.66
N LEU A 64 -17.15 0.77 3.96
CA LEU A 64 -16.24 0.20 2.95
C LEU A 64 -16.75 -1.12 2.37
N ASN A 65 -17.52 -1.88 3.14
CA ASN A 65 -18.19 -3.10 2.70
C ASN A 65 -19.58 -2.82 2.08
N ASN A 66 -20.05 -1.58 2.06
CA ASN A 66 -21.35 -1.23 1.51
C ASN A 66 -21.30 -1.32 -0.03
N PRO A 67 -22.12 -2.17 -0.66
CA PRO A 67 -22.18 -2.29 -2.11
C PRO A 67 -22.34 -0.95 -2.83
N THR A 68 -23.24 -0.09 -2.33
CA THR A 68 -23.52 1.22 -2.93
C THR A 68 -22.30 2.13 -2.89
N VAL A 69 -21.51 2.09 -1.82
CA VAL A 69 -20.26 2.88 -1.70
C VAL A 69 -19.19 2.36 -2.66
N ARG A 70 -19.07 1.04 -2.77
CA ARG A 70 -18.05 0.41 -3.63
C ARG A 70 -18.34 0.50 -5.13
N GLU A 71 -19.59 0.80 -5.50
CA GLU A 71 -19.95 1.15 -6.88
C GLU A 71 -19.46 2.55 -7.25
N VAL A 72 -19.27 3.45 -6.27
CA VAL A 72 -18.75 4.79 -6.52
C VAL A 72 -17.25 4.71 -6.81
N THR A 73 -16.85 5.28 -7.94
CA THR A 73 -15.44 5.37 -8.33
C THR A 73 -14.76 6.48 -7.56
N ILE A 74 -13.92 6.10 -6.60
CA ILE A 74 -13.04 6.97 -5.84
C ILE A 74 -11.63 6.46 -6.10
N SER A 75 -10.94 7.05 -7.07
CA SER A 75 -9.65 6.54 -7.57
C SER A 75 -8.56 6.44 -6.49
N SER A 76 -8.70 7.19 -5.39
CA SER A 76 -7.79 7.17 -4.25
C SER A 76 -8.08 6.07 -3.22
N ALA A 77 -9.27 5.45 -3.21
CA ALA A 77 -9.69 4.61 -2.09
C ALA A 77 -10.57 3.39 -2.42
N SER A 78 -11.37 3.41 -3.50
CA SER A 78 -12.37 2.35 -3.76
C SER A 78 -11.92 1.27 -4.76
N GLY A 79 -10.63 1.23 -5.08
CA GLY A 79 -10.07 0.22 -5.96
C GLY A 79 -10.28 -1.21 -5.45
N THR A 80 -10.85 -2.09 -6.27
CA THR A 80 -10.97 -3.52 -5.97
C THR A 80 -10.20 -4.34 -6.99
N GLY A 81 -9.45 -5.33 -6.51
CA GLY A 81 -8.68 -6.23 -7.34
C GLY A 81 -8.18 -7.43 -6.55
N THR A 82 -7.40 -8.28 -7.21
CA THR A 82 -6.73 -9.43 -6.59
C THR A 82 -5.25 -9.14 -6.41
N ALA A 83 -4.63 -9.80 -5.43
CA ALA A 83 -3.17 -9.70 -5.25
C ALA A 83 -2.44 -10.13 -6.54
N ARG A 84 -2.91 -11.19 -7.21
CA ARG A 84 -2.36 -11.63 -8.50
C ARG A 84 -2.48 -10.55 -9.59
N GLY A 85 -3.61 -9.86 -9.67
CA GLY A 85 -3.82 -8.78 -10.65
C GLY A 85 -2.88 -7.60 -10.42
N LEU A 86 -2.77 -7.15 -9.16
CA LEU A 86 -1.85 -6.06 -8.79
C LEU A 86 -0.38 -6.47 -8.97
N ALA A 87 0.00 -7.68 -8.58
CA ALA A 87 1.35 -8.19 -8.80
C ALA A 87 1.70 -8.23 -10.30
N ARG A 88 0.75 -8.60 -11.17
CA ARG A 88 0.96 -8.52 -12.63
C ARG A 88 1.08 -7.08 -13.12
N LEU A 89 0.24 -6.17 -12.62
CA LEU A 89 0.29 -4.75 -12.97
C LEU A 89 1.65 -4.14 -12.61
N TYR A 90 2.10 -4.34 -11.37
CA TYR A 90 3.40 -3.85 -10.94
C TYR A 90 4.57 -4.63 -11.55
N GLY A 91 4.35 -5.88 -11.96
CA GLY A 91 5.31 -6.65 -12.75
C GLY A 91 5.52 -6.06 -14.16
N ILE A 92 4.48 -5.50 -14.78
CA ILE A 92 4.63 -4.73 -16.03
C ILE A 92 5.54 -3.53 -15.80
N ILE A 93 5.33 -2.79 -14.71
CA ILE A 93 6.16 -1.63 -14.35
C ILE A 93 7.62 -2.08 -14.13
N ALA A 94 7.82 -3.11 -13.31
CA ALA A 94 9.13 -3.70 -13.03
C ALA A 94 9.84 -4.26 -14.26
N ASN A 95 9.08 -4.62 -15.31
CA ASN A 95 9.59 -5.17 -16.57
C ASN A 95 9.59 -4.13 -17.70
N GLY A 96 9.86 -2.86 -17.37
CA GLY A 96 10.04 -1.81 -18.38
C GLY A 96 8.79 -1.50 -19.20
N GLY A 97 7.59 -1.74 -18.65
CA GLY A 97 6.32 -1.43 -19.28
C GLY A 97 5.78 -2.52 -20.21
N SER A 98 6.40 -3.70 -20.23
CA SER A 98 6.08 -4.77 -21.19
C SER A 98 5.53 -6.04 -20.54
N VAL A 99 4.61 -6.72 -21.23
CA VAL A 99 4.08 -8.03 -20.84
C VAL A 99 3.80 -8.88 -22.07
N GLY A 100 4.25 -10.14 -22.06
CA GLY A 100 3.98 -11.08 -23.15
C GLY A 100 4.57 -10.68 -24.51
N GLY A 101 5.57 -9.80 -24.54
CA GLY A 101 6.14 -9.23 -25.77
C GLY A 101 5.51 -7.91 -26.21
N ASP A 102 4.35 -7.55 -25.66
CA ASP A 102 3.68 -6.28 -25.94
C ASP A 102 4.17 -5.17 -25.00
N SER A 103 4.36 -3.97 -25.54
CA SER A 103 4.68 -2.76 -24.78
C SER A 103 3.40 -2.01 -24.43
N LEU A 104 3.05 -1.97 -23.14
CA LEU A 104 1.88 -1.24 -22.64
C LEU A 104 2.22 0.18 -22.20
N LEU A 105 3.45 0.40 -21.72
CA LEU A 105 3.97 1.69 -21.30
C LEU A 105 5.32 1.93 -21.96
N SER A 106 5.57 3.16 -22.42
CA SER A 106 6.88 3.51 -22.98
C SER A 106 7.96 3.48 -21.89
N ARG A 107 9.22 3.29 -22.30
CA ARG A 107 10.36 3.37 -21.38
C ARG A 107 10.44 4.73 -20.67
N ASP A 108 10.07 5.80 -21.35
CA ASP A 108 10.02 7.15 -20.75
C ASP A 108 8.92 7.25 -19.68
N SER A 109 7.75 6.65 -19.91
CA SER A 109 6.69 6.57 -18.90
C SER A 109 7.14 5.79 -17.67
N ILE A 110 7.84 4.67 -17.85
CA ILE A 110 8.40 3.90 -16.73
C ILE A 110 9.44 4.72 -15.99
N LYS A 111 10.39 5.33 -16.69
CA LYS A 111 11.41 6.19 -16.08
C LYS A 111 10.77 7.31 -15.24
N ASN A 112 9.72 7.95 -15.76
CA ASN A 112 8.99 9.00 -15.05
C ASN A 112 8.24 8.46 -13.82
N LEU A 113 7.64 7.27 -13.93
CA LEU A 113 6.95 6.62 -12.81
C LEU A 113 7.91 6.15 -11.72
N SER A 114 9.15 5.81 -12.08
CA SER A 114 10.17 5.24 -11.21
C SER A 114 11.18 6.25 -10.67
N THR A 115 11.06 7.52 -11.06
CA THR A 115 11.90 8.61 -10.55
C THR A 115 11.12 9.44 -9.54
N PRO A 116 11.52 9.47 -8.26
CA PRO A 116 10.91 10.36 -7.27
C PRO A 116 11.02 11.83 -7.70
N ILE A 117 9.95 12.58 -7.49
CA ILE A 117 9.88 14.03 -7.77
C ILE A 117 10.09 14.82 -6.48
N ILE A 118 9.65 14.28 -5.34
CA ILE A 118 9.75 14.90 -4.02
C ILE A 118 10.39 13.91 -3.06
N PHE A 119 11.27 14.41 -2.20
CA PHE A 119 11.83 13.69 -1.06
C PHE A 119 11.82 14.60 0.16
N GLY A 120 11.31 14.11 1.28
CA GLY A 120 11.33 14.83 2.54
C GLY A 120 10.36 14.26 3.55
N LYS A 121 10.26 14.93 4.70
CA LYS A 121 9.28 14.57 5.72
C LYS A 121 7.89 14.96 5.25
N ASP A 122 7.01 13.98 5.16
CA ASP A 122 5.61 14.24 4.87
C ASP A 122 4.93 14.92 6.09
N THR A 123 4.04 15.86 5.81
CA THR A 123 3.40 16.74 6.82
C THR A 123 1.98 16.30 7.19
N VAL A 124 1.42 15.32 6.47
CA VAL A 124 0.03 14.86 6.54
C VAL A 124 -0.06 13.36 6.85
N PHE A 125 0.86 12.57 6.32
CA PHE A 125 0.94 11.11 6.35
C PHE A 125 2.33 10.68 6.88
N ILE A 126 2.39 9.50 7.50
CA ILE A 126 3.61 8.76 7.92
C ILE A 126 4.55 9.46 8.91
N THR A 127 4.30 9.26 10.21
CA THR A 127 5.29 9.09 11.31
C THR A 127 6.46 10.09 11.43
N GLY A 128 6.47 11.21 10.69
CA GLY A 128 7.61 12.12 10.57
C GLY A 128 8.81 11.55 9.80
N GLU A 129 8.62 10.47 9.03
CA GLU A 129 9.67 9.78 8.29
C GLU A 129 9.93 10.43 6.93
N GLU A 130 11.15 10.28 6.42
CA GLU A 130 11.49 10.73 5.08
C GLU A 130 10.84 9.81 4.05
N THR A 131 10.02 10.41 3.18
CA THR A 131 9.25 9.69 2.16
C THR A 131 9.55 10.28 0.79
N SER A 132 9.64 9.41 -0.21
CA SER A 132 9.76 9.78 -1.61
C SER A 132 8.42 9.62 -2.31
N PHE A 133 8.05 10.62 -3.10
CA PHE A 133 6.82 10.66 -3.88
C PHE A 133 7.10 10.92 -5.36
N GLY A 134 6.29 10.31 -6.21
CA GLY A 134 6.31 10.47 -7.66
C GLY A 134 4.90 10.74 -8.19
N PRO A 135 4.68 10.64 -9.51
CA PRO A 135 3.37 10.80 -10.13
C PRO A 135 2.38 9.71 -9.67
N GLY A 136 1.72 9.91 -8.52
CA GLY A 136 0.75 8.98 -7.94
C GLY A 136 1.37 7.73 -7.29
N THR A 137 2.68 7.74 -7.01
CA THR A 137 3.42 6.61 -6.45
C THR A 137 4.25 7.00 -5.23
N PHE A 138 4.44 6.02 -4.36
CA PHE A 138 5.39 5.99 -3.25
C PHE A 138 6.61 5.17 -3.64
N TYR A 139 7.74 5.51 -3.02
CA TYR A 139 8.98 4.75 -3.15
C TYR A 139 9.44 4.26 -1.79
N ARG A 140 9.99 3.06 -1.78
CA ARG A 140 10.56 2.46 -0.58
C ARG A 140 11.74 1.60 -0.95
N LYS A 141 12.62 1.39 0.03
CA LYS A 141 13.72 0.44 -0.11
C LYS A 141 13.19 -0.97 0.04
N ASN A 142 13.55 -1.84 -0.90
CA ASN A 142 13.39 -3.27 -0.74
C ASN A 142 14.43 -3.83 0.27
N PRO A 143 14.36 -5.12 0.66
CA PRO A 143 15.34 -5.73 1.58
C PRO A 143 16.80 -5.70 1.10
N LYS A 144 17.06 -5.43 -0.19
CA LYS A 144 18.39 -5.29 -0.79
C LYS A 144 18.84 -3.82 -0.90
N GLY A 145 18.05 -2.87 -0.37
CA GLY A 145 18.36 -1.44 -0.40
C GLY A 145 18.10 -0.74 -1.74
N GLN A 146 17.43 -1.40 -2.68
CA GLN A 146 17.07 -0.85 -4.00
C GLN A 146 15.68 -0.20 -3.93
N ASP A 147 15.43 0.79 -4.77
CA ASP A 147 14.12 1.44 -4.84
C ASP A 147 13.08 0.55 -5.50
N ALA A 148 11.94 0.41 -4.84
CA ALA A 148 10.73 -0.18 -5.40
C ALA A 148 9.62 0.87 -5.42
N VAL A 149 8.90 0.93 -6.53
CA VAL A 149 7.86 1.94 -6.80
C VAL A 149 6.47 1.33 -6.67
N GLY A 150 5.56 2.00 -5.97
CA GLY A 150 4.15 1.61 -5.99
C GLY A 150 3.32 2.34 -4.96
N HIS A 151 2.50 1.62 -4.20
CA HIS A 151 1.61 2.24 -3.24
C HIS A 151 1.30 1.29 -2.08
N THR A 152 1.10 1.88 -0.90
CA THR A 152 0.64 1.20 0.31
C THR A 152 -0.82 1.58 0.59
N GLY A 153 -1.60 0.67 1.14
CA GLY A 153 -3.02 0.90 1.37
C GLY A 153 -3.38 0.76 2.83
N HIS A 154 -4.44 1.47 3.22
CA HIS A 154 -5.02 1.35 4.56
C HIS A 154 -5.25 -0.12 4.93
N GLY A 155 -4.84 -0.51 6.14
CA GLY A 155 -4.98 -1.88 6.62
C GLY A 155 -3.85 -2.83 6.29
N GLY A 156 -2.72 -2.32 5.79
CA GLY A 156 -1.52 -3.12 5.51
C GLY A 156 -1.40 -3.63 4.09
N GLN A 157 -2.17 -3.08 3.14
CA GLN A 157 -2.07 -3.46 1.74
C GLN A 157 -0.76 -2.93 1.15
N VAL A 158 -0.14 -3.67 0.24
CA VAL A 158 1.04 -3.20 -0.50
C VAL A 158 0.96 -3.69 -1.94
N ALA A 159 1.29 -2.83 -2.90
CA ALA A 159 1.52 -3.23 -4.27
C ALA A 159 2.66 -2.39 -4.86
N ILE A 160 3.75 -3.04 -5.26
CA ILE A 160 4.99 -2.40 -5.70
C ILE A 160 5.65 -3.17 -6.85
N GLY A 161 6.34 -2.44 -7.71
CA GLY A 161 7.24 -2.95 -8.74
C GLY A 161 8.68 -2.68 -8.32
N ASP A 162 9.50 -3.73 -8.37
CA ASP A 162 10.96 -3.66 -8.17
C ASP A 162 11.63 -3.99 -9.50
N GLU A 163 12.05 -2.94 -10.21
CA GLU A 163 12.76 -3.05 -11.48
C GLU A 163 14.12 -3.75 -11.32
N ALA A 164 14.80 -3.55 -10.20
CA ALA A 164 16.15 -4.06 -10.01
C ALA A 164 16.19 -5.59 -9.88
N ASN A 165 15.09 -6.21 -9.45
CA ASN A 165 14.94 -7.67 -9.38
C ASN A 165 13.86 -8.20 -10.35
N ALA A 166 13.29 -7.35 -11.20
CA ALA A 166 12.20 -7.67 -12.13
C ALA A 166 10.97 -8.32 -11.43
N LEU A 167 10.53 -7.75 -10.30
CA LEU A 167 9.44 -8.28 -9.49
C LEU A 167 8.23 -7.35 -9.46
N GLY A 168 7.05 -7.92 -9.67
CA GLY A 168 5.80 -7.31 -9.22
C GLY A 168 5.33 -7.98 -7.93
N ILE A 169 5.17 -7.21 -6.86
CA ILE A 169 4.79 -7.71 -5.54
C ILE A 169 3.46 -7.08 -5.16
N ALA A 170 2.52 -7.89 -4.70
CA ALA A 170 1.30 -7.38 -4.08
C ALA A 170 0.87 -8.27 -2.91
N TYR A 171 0.58 -7.62 -1.79
CA TYR A 171 0.01 -8.22 -0.60
C TYR A 171 -1.33 -7.54 -0.32
N LEU A 172 -2.38 -8.35 -0.29
CA LEU A 172 -3.72 -7.91 0.05
C LEU A 172 -4.26 -8.72 1.23
N THR A 173 -4.94 -8.04 2.15
CA THR A 173 -5.57 -8.63 3.32
C THR A 173 -6.97 -8.05 3.54
N ASN A 174 -7.89 -8.86 4.04
CA ASN A 174 -9.19 -8.38 4.49
C ASN A 174 -9.21 -8.07 6.00
N HIS A 175 -8.21 -8.52 6.76
CA HIS A 175 -8.03 -8.13 8.16
C HIS A 175 -7.09 -6.92 8.21
N LEU A 176 -7.68 -5.75 8.41
CA LEU A 176 -6.96 -4.48 8.43
C LEU A 176 -5.98 -4.45 9.62
N SER A 177 -4.84 -3.82 9.43
CA SER A 177 -3.87 -3.47 10.48
C SER A 177 -3.78 -1.95 10.63
N ILE A 178 -3.34 -1.49 11.81
CA ILE A 178 -2.91 -0.09 11.99
C ILE A 178 -1.68 0.24 11.12
N ASN A 179 -0.88 -0.78 10.80
CA ASN A 179 0.31 -0.66 9.99
C ASN A 179 -0.09 -0.51 8.52
N GLY A 180 0.01 0.70 7.98
CA GLY A 180 -0.52 1.05 6.66
C GLY A 180 0.52 1.55 5.65
N ILE A 181 1.80 1.59 6.03
CA ILE A 181 2.86 2.25 5.24
C ILE A 181 3.83 1.23 4.63
N GLY A 182 3.40 -0.02 4.51
CA GLY A 182 4.24 -1.12 4.04
C GLY A 182 5.10 -1.75 5.14
N ASP A 183 4.72 -1.54 6.39
CA ASP A 183 5.36 -2.07 7.60
C ASP A 183 4.47 -3.05 8.39
N ASP A 184 3.39 -3.53 7.78
CA ASP A 184 2.61 -4.63 8.34
C ASP A 184 3.53 -5.86 8.50
N PRO A 185 3.69 -6.41 9.72
CA PRO A 185 4.58 -7.55 9.98
C PRO A 185 4.30 -8.74 9.08
N ARG A 186 3.02 -8.99 8.77
CA ARG A 186 2.61 -10.10 7.89
C ARG A 186 3.18 -9.92 6.50
N TYR A 187 3.14 -8.68 5.99
CA TYR A 187 3.72 -8.34 4.71
C TYR A 187 5.26 -8.38 4.76
N VAL A 188 5.86 -7.77 5.78
CA VAL A 188 7.32 -7.70 5.94
C VAL A 188 7.95 -9.10 6.01
N ASP A 189 7.30 -10.04 6.71
CA ASP A 189 7.79 -11.42 6.79
C ASP A 189 7.69 -12.16 5.46
N LEU A 190 6.59 -11.96 4.71
CA LEU A 190 6.42 -12.50 3.36
C LEU A 190 7.44 -11.92 2.39
N GLU A 191 7.70 -10.61 2.46
CA GLU A 191 8.70 -9.96 1.63
C GLU A 191 10.10 -10.50 1.93
N LYS A 192 10.51 -10.56 3.20
CA LYS A 192 11.81 -11.16 3.57
C LYS A 192 11.94 -12.59 3.06
N ALA A 193 10.86 -13.39 3.14
CA ALA A 193 10.87 -14.75 2.62
C ALA A 193 11.04 -14.79 1.10
N LEU A 194 10.36 -13.90 0.36
CA LEU A 194 10.50 -13.77 -1.09
C LEU A 194 11.94 -13.45 -1.49
N TYR A 195 12.56 -12.43 -0.88
CA TYR A 195 13.94 -12.04 -1.22
C TYR A 195 14.96 -13.13 -0.88
N ARG A 196 14.78 -13.87 0.23
CA ARG A 196 15.61 -15.05 0.53
C ARG A 196 15.53 -16.12 -0.55
N VAL A 197 14.37 -16.33 -1.17
CA VAL A 197 14.21 -17.29 -2.27
C VAL A 197 14.91 -16.78 -3.53
N ILE A 198 14.79 -15.49 -3.84
CA ILE A 198 15.44 -14.88 -5.01
C ILE A 198 16.95 -14.97 -4.92
N ASP A 199 17.53 -14.64 -3.76
CA ASP A 199 18.98 -14.75 -3.55
C ASP A 199 19.47 -16.21 -3.71
N ARG A 200 18.67 -17.19 -3.29
CA ARG A 200 18.96 -18.62 -3.50
C ARG A 200 18.85 -19.06 -4.96
N LEU A 201 18.01 -18.41 -5.77
CA LEU A 201 17.89 -18.72 -7.20
C LEU A 201 19.07 -18.11 -7.97
N GLN A 202 19.47 -16.89 -7.63
CA GLN A 202 20.59 -16.18 -8.28
C GLN A 202 21.96 -16.85 -7.99
N THR A 203 22.12 -17.49 -6.84
CA THR A 203 23.36 -18.21 -6.47
C THR A 203 23.51 -19.59 -7.12
N ARG A 204 22.45 -20.09 -7.79
CA ARG A 204 22.43 -21.41 -8.45
C ARG A 204 22.71 -21.35 -9.96
N THR A 205 22.68 -20.16 -10.54
CA THR A 205 23.05 -19.84 -11.92
C THR A 205 24.49 -19.36 -11.99
#